data_AF-A0A2C6L1T6-F1
#
_entry.id   AF-A0A2C6L1T6-F1
#
_cell.length_a   1.000
_cell.length_b   1.000
_cell.length_c   1.000
_cell.angle_alpha   90.00
_cell.angle_beta   90.00
_cell.angle_gamma   90.00
#
_symmetry.space_group_name_H-M   'P 1'
#
loop_
_entity.id
_entity.type
_entity.pdbx_description
1 polymer ?
#
loop_
_entity_poly.entity_id
_entity_poly.type
_entity_poly.pdbx_seq_one_letter_code
_entity_poly.pdbx_strand_id
1 'polypeptide(L)'
;MYPKSVSQQFDDKRIASDPILFDNACDFLLSKCGAVSHENLNFLFHVYLNAIQDTMKVLLNAQLSVTDKLYRLQDIFQSQQTQKLAQWTGGAEEQKKMLFGQVAQWILSQEEVRSGTGMELAAEMLATMGIYPTQIGGWQDSGVFLLLAKIKDRRMEMGIADAQIVSSTSKSPLLAGLDAGFLIFFRDIVFSILQQEEEKALRQIEDKIAQGTDIPVEYIEAFLILGLNLSAKLEYTDDYIYFKKLQISLLIDLSRTDEARMNLQTGTRFCPMIRIS
;
A
#
# COMPACT_ATOMS: atom_id res chain seq x y z
N MET A 1 -32.68 35.99 -3.08
CA MET A 1 -31.54 35.05 -3.11
C MET A 1 -30.27 35.87 -3.18
N TYR A 2 -29.41 35.84 -2.16
CA TYR A 2 -28.10 36.50 -2.23
C TYR A 2 -27.19 35.71 -3.17
N PRO A 3 -26.44 36.38 -4.08
CA PRO A 3 -25.45 35.68 -4.89
C PRO A 3 -24.41 35.06 -3.96
N LYS A 4 -24.09 33.77 -4.15
CA LYS A 4 -23.00 33.13 -3.42
C LYS A 4 -21.73 33.95 -3.67
N SER A 5 -21.04 34.33 -2.60
CA SER A 5 -19.75 35.03 -2.69
C SER A 5 -18.81 34.25 -3.62
N VAL A 6 -18.03 34.98 -4.42
CA VAL A 6 -16.98 34.41 -5.29
C VAL A 6 -16.00 33.55 -4.48
N SER A 7 -15.84 33.83 -3.18
CA SER A 7 -15.05 33.02 -2.25
C SER A 7 -15.58 31.60 -2.02
N GLN A 8 -16.80 31.27 -2.45
CA GLN A 8 -17.35 29.91 -2.41
C GLN A 8 -17.27 29.17 -3.75
N GLN A 9 -16.76 29.83 -4.79
CA GLN A 9 -16.46 29.20 -6.06
C GLN A 9 -15.01 28.70 -6.04
N PHE A 10 -14.82 27.48 -6.52
CA PHE A 10 -13.47 26.92 -6.65
C PHE A 10 -12.76 27.61 -7.82
N ASP A 11 -11.56 28.12 -7.57
CA ASP A 11 -10.62 28.66 -8.57
C ASP A 11 -9.31 27.88 -8.41
N ASP A 12 -8.78 27.32 -9.51
CA ASP A 12 -7.53 26.57 -9.55
C ASP A 12 -6.34 27.35 -9.00
N LYS A 13 -6.39 28.69 -9.08
CA LYS A 13 -5.35 29.55 -8.50
C LYS A 13 -5.21 29.40 -6.99
N ARG A 14 -6.23 28.90 -6.27
CA ARG A 14 -6.16 28.64 -4.83
C ARG A 14 -5.06 27.63 -4.49
N ILE A 15 -4.96 26.55 -5.27
CA ILE A 15 -3.97 25.49 -5.07
C ILE A 15 -2.55 26.06 -5.15
N ALA A 16 -2.30 26.92 -6.13
CA ALA A 16 -0.98 27.55 -6.30
C ALA A 16 -0.73 28.70 -5.32
N SER A 17 -1.78 29.39 -4.86
CA SER A 17 -1.65 30.56 -3.99
C SER A 17 -1.15 30.21 -2.59
N ASP A 18 -1.64 29.10 -2.00
CA ASP A 18 -1.29 28.74 -0.62
C ASP A 18 0.24 28.50 -0.46
N PRO A 19 0.90 27.72 -1.34
CA PRO A 19 2.36 27.56 -1.31
C PRO A 19 3.10 28.88 -1.54
N ILE A 20 2.67 29.69 -2.51
CA ILE A 20 3.31 30.97 -2.84
C ILE A 20 3.27 31.93 -1.65
N LEU A 21 2.14 31.99 -0.93
CA LEU A 21 2.01 32.85 0.25
C LEU A 21 2.92 32.39 1.40
N PHE A 22 3.05 31.07 1.60
CA PHE A 22 3.97 30.51 2.58
C PHE A 22 5.43 30.85 2.26
N ASP A 23 5.83 30.66 1.00
CA ASP A 23 7.20 30.95 0.55
C ASP A 23 7.51 32.45 0.65
N ASN A 24 6.59 33.32 0.21
CA ASN A 24 6.74 34.77 0.35
C ASN A 24 6.89 35.21 1.81
N ALA A 25 6.18 34.56 2.74
CA ALA A 25 6.32 34.85 4.17
C ALA A 25 7.68 34.39 4.71
N CYS A 26 8.17 33.24 4.26
CA CYS A 26 9.51 32.76 4.60
C CYS A 26 10.59 33.71 4.05
N ASP A 27 10.49 34.09 2.77
CA ASP A 27 11.43 35.00 2.11
C ASP A 27 11.45 36.39 2.77
N PHE A 28 10.27 36.88 3.17
CA PHE A 28 10.17 38.13 3.93
C PHE A 28 10.96 38.03 5.24
N LEU A 29 10.76 36.97 6.03
CA LEU A 29 11.48 36.76 7.29
C LEU A 29 12.98 36.57 7.07
N LEU A 30 13.39 35.82 6.04
CA LEU A 30 14.79 35.69 5.66
C LEU A 30 15.41 37.05 5.32
N SER A 31 14.70 37.89 4.56
CA SER A 31 15.19 39.21 4.15
C SER A 31 15.32 40.21 5.31
N LYS A 32 14.49 40.08 6.35
CA LYS A 32 14.46 41.01 7.50
C LYS A 32 15.28 40.54 8.68
N CYS A 33 15.31 39.23 8.92
CA CYS A 33 15.88 38.63 10.13
C CYS A 33 17.11 37.76 9.85
N GLY A 34 17.43 37.46 8.58
CA GLY A 34 18.56 36.61 8.18
C GLY A 34 18.32 35.11 8.34
N ALA A 35 17.27 34.70 9.06
CA ALA A 35 16.86 33.32 9.26
C ALA A 35 15.35 33.23 9.56
N VAL A 36 14.76 32.06 9.33
CA VAL A 36 13.42 31.71 9.82
C VAL A 36 13.60 30.86 11.07
N SER A 37 13.19 31.36 12.24
CA SER A 37 13.25 30.58 13.48
C SER A 37 12.25 29.42 13.47
N HIS A 38 12.46 28.44 14.35
CA HIS A 38 11.55 27.31 14.50
C HIS A 38 10.14 27.75 14.90
N GLU A 39 10.01 28.74 15.81
CA GLU A 39 8.73 29.30 16.25
C GLU A 39 7.99 30.01 15.12
N ASN A 40 8.72 30.78 14.29
CA ASN A 40 8.13 31.41 13.12
C ASN A 40 7.68 30.37 12.11
N LEU A 41 8.48 29.32 11.88
CA LEU A 41 8.12 28.24 10.98
C LEU A 41 6.91 27.45 11.47
N ASN A 42 6.80 27.20 12.78
CA ASN A 42 5.60 26.64 13.42
C ASN A 42 4.36 27.49 13.13
N PHE A 43 4.46 28.81 13.35
CA PHE A 43 3.38 29.73 13.07
C PHE A 43 2.99 29.72 11.58
N LEU A 44 3.97 29.78 10.67
CA LEU A 44 3.71 29.76 9.23
C LEU A 44 3.06 28.45 8.79
N PHE A 45 3.47 27.29 9.33
CA PHE A 45 2.83 26.02 9.03
C PHE A 45 1.40 25.94 9.57
N HIS A 46 1.09 26.55 10.71
CA HIS A 46 -0.28 26.70 11.17
C HIS A 46 -1.13 27.54 10.22
N VAL A 47 -0.59 28.67 9.73
CA VAL A 47 -1.28 29.52 8.75
C VAL A 47 -1.51 28.75 7.44
N TYR A 48 -0.48 28.06 6.96
CA TYR A 48 -0.55 27.26 5.74
C TYR A 48 -1.54 26.09 5.87
N LEU A 49 -1.54 25.37 7.00
CA LEU A 49 -2.50 24.30 7.29
C LEU A 49 -3.95 24.80 7.21
N ASN A 50 -4.24 25.98 7.77
CA ASN A 50 -5.56 26.58 7.69
C ASN A 50 -5.94 26.99 6.26
N ALA A 51 -4.97 27.50 5.48
CA ALA A 51 -5.19 27.87 4.08
C ALA A 51 -5.53 26.64 3.23
N ILE A 52 -4.72 25.57 3.31
CA ILE A 52 -4.99 24.34 2.57
C ILE A 52 -6.29 23.67 3.04
N GLN A 53 -6.65 23.78 4.32
CA GLN A 53 -7.93 23.30 4.83
C GLN A 53 -9.12 24.00 4.17
N ASP A 54 -9.07 25.33 4.02
CA ASP A 54 -10.11 26.08 3.30
C ASP A 54 -10.13 25.68 1.82
N THR A 55 -8.97 25.63 1.16
CA THR A 55 -8.84 25.24 -0.25
C THR A 55 -9.42 23.84 -0.50
N MET A 56 -9.05 22.84 0.31
CA MET A 56 -9.58 21.49 0.23
C MET A 56 -11.10 21.47 0.50
N LYS A 57 -11.59 22.20 1.51
CA LYS A 57 -13.02 22.28 1.79
C LYS A 57 -13.81 22.84 0.60
N VAL A 58 -13.31 23.89 -0.05
CA VAL A 58 -13.95 24.46 -1.26
C VAL A 58 -13.87 23.46 -2.41
N LEU A 59 -12.72 22.79 -2.61
CA LEU A 59 -12.53 21.78 -3.65
C LEU A 59 -13.49 20.60 -3.53
N LEU A 60 -13.60 20.01 -2.33
CA LEU A 60 -14.45 18.85 -2.08
C LEU A 60 -15.94 19.16 -2.30
N ASN A 61 -16.35 20.40 -2.05
CA ASN A 61 -17.72 20.88 -2.28
C ASN A 61 -17.96 21.43 -3.71
N ALA A 62 -16.94 21.52 -4.54
CA ALA A 62 -17.07 22.03 -5.90
C ALA A 62 -17.91 21.09 -6.79
N GLN A 63 -18.59 21.66 -7.78
CA GLN A 63 -19.30 20.92 -8.83
C GLN A 63 -18.32 20.44 -9.90
N LEU A 64 -17.41 19.56 -9.50
CA LEU A 64 -16.40 18.93 -10.35
C LEU A 64 -16.58 17.41 -10.31
N SER A 65 -16.07 16.72 -11.34
CA SER A 65 -16.00 15.26 -11.30
C SER A 65 -15.11 14.80 -10.14
N VAL A 66 -15.34 13.58 -9.64
CA VAL A 66 -14.49 13.01 -8.59
C VAL A 66 -13.04 12.91 -9.07
N THR A 67 -12.83 12.50 -10.32
CA THR A 67 -11.51 12.44 -10.95
C THR A 67 -10.80 13.79 -10.96
N ASP A 68 -11.48 14.88 -11.34
CA ASP A 68 -10.88 16.22 -11.30
C ASP A 68 -10.51 16.64 -9.88
N LYS A 69 -11.35 16.30 -8.90
CA LYS A 69 -11.05 16.56 -7.48
C LYS A 69 -9.84 15.77 -7.01
N LEU A 70 -9.69 14.52 -7.44
CA LEU A 70 -8.54 13.68 -7.09
C LEU A 70 -7.23 14.25 -7.64
N TYR A 71 -7.20 14.71 -8.90
CA TYR A 71 -6.01 15.37 -9.47
C TYR A 71 -5.67 16.68 -8.74
N ARG A 72 -6.68 17.49 -8.42
CA ARG A 72 -6.48 18.74 -7.68
C ARG A 72 -6.00 18.51 -6.25
N LEU A 73 -6.47 17.45 -5.60
CA LEU A 73 -5.92 17.03 -4.30
C LEU A 73 -4.47 16.55 -4.44
N GLN A 74 -4.17 15.78 -5.49
CA GLN A 74 -2.80 15.35 -5.77
C GLN A 74 -1.87 16.56 -5.91
N ASP A 75 -2.25 17.61 -6.65
CA ASP A 75 -1.46 18.83 -6.78
C ASP A 75 -1.13 19.46 -5.41
N ILE A 76 -2.11 19.49 -4.50
CA ILE A 76 -1.90 20.01 -3.14
C ILE A 76 -0.90 19.14 -2.37
N PHE A 77 -1.04 17.80 -2.42
CA PHE A 77 -0.17 16.86 -1.69
C PHE A 77 1.21 16.68 -2.32
N GLN A 78 1.38 16.96 -3.61
CA GLN A 78 2.68 16.95 -4.29
C GLN A 78 3.47 18.24 -4.08
N SER A 79 2.83 19.33 -3.62
CA SER A 79 3.56 20.55 -3.29
C SER A 79 4.60 20.32 -2.19
N GLN A 80 5.76 20.93 -2.35
CA GLN A 80 6.87 20.77 -1.41
C GLN A 80 6.48 21.24 0.01
N GLN A 81 5.64 22.26 0.11
CA GLN A 81 5.16 22.85 1.36
C GLN A 81 4.24 21.87 2.10
N THR A 82 3.32 21.19 1.40
CA THR A 82 2.48 20.15 2.02
C THR A 82 3.31 18.94 2.45
N GLN A 83 4.31 18.53 1.66
CA GLN A 83 5.20 17.44 2.06
C GLN A 83 6.02 17.79 3.31
N LYS A 84 6.55 19.01 3.39
CA LYS A 84 7.24 19.52 4.58
C LYS A 84 6.30 19.58 5.79
N LEU A 85 5.07 20.09 5.60
CA LEU A 85 4.04 20.13 6.63
C LEU A 85 3.69 18.73 7.15
N ALA A 86 3.60 17.73 6.27
CA ALA A 86 3.31 16.36 6.66
C ALA A 86 4.37 15.79 7.62
N GLN A 87 5.64 16.09 7.36
CA GLN A 87 6.79 15.66 8.17
C GLN A 87 7.04 16.58 9.39
N TRP A 88 6.38 17.73 9.45
CA TRP A 88 6.61 18.72 10.50
C TRP A 88 6.06 18.25 11.84
N THR A 89 6.90 18.28 12.88
CA THR A 89 6.57 17.86 14.25
C THR A 89 6.52 19.02 15.25
N GLY A 90 6.75 20.26 14.80
CA GLY A 90 6.87 21.43 15.68
C GLY A 90 5.54 22.03 16.18
N GLY A 91 4.39 21.51 15.72
CA GLY A 91 3.07 22.01 16.12
C GLY A 91 1.94 21.54 15.19
N ALA A 92 0.69 21.90 15.51
CA ALA A 92 -0.51 21.58 14.72
C ALA A 92 -0.86 20.10 14.53
N GLU A 93 -0.22 19.17 15.25
CA GLU A 93 -0.32 17.73 14.99
C GLU A 93 -1.76 17.22 14.98
N GLU A 94 -2.58 17.63 15.94
CA GLU A 94 -3.99 17.23 16.02
C GLU A 94 -4.83 17.81 14.87
N GLN A 95 -4.59 19.06 14.49
CA GLN A 95 -5.30 19.70 13.38
C GLN A 95 -4.89 19.07 12.05
N LYS A 96 -3.60 18.77 11.87
CA LYS A 96 -3.03 18.07 10.72
C LYS A 96 -3.63 16.66 10.61
N LYS A 97 -3.61 15.87 11.69
CA LYS A 97 -4.23 14.53 11.74
C LYS A 97 -5.72 14.59 11.42
N MET A 98 -6.45 15.56 11.98
CA MET A 98 -7.88 15.72 11.72
C MET A 98 -8.15 16.02 10.25
N LEU A 99 -7.43 16.98 9.66
CA LEU A 99 -7.58 17.35 8.25
C LEU A 99 -7.22 16.16 7.34
N PHE A 100 -6.04 15.58 7.51
CA PHE A 100 -5.58 14.48 6.68
C PHE A 100 -6.47 13.24 6.83
N GLY A 101 -6.96 12.96 8.04
CA GLY A 101 -7.93 11.90 8.28
C GLY A 101 -9.25 12.12 7.53
N GLN A 102 -9.80 13.34 7.54
CA GLN A 102 -11.03 13.67 6.79
C GLN A 102 -10.84 13.53 5.28
N VAL A 103 -9.71 14.02 4.75
CA VAL A 103 -9.40 13.93 3.33
C VAL A 103 -9.17 12.48 2.91
N ALA A 104 -8.41 11.71 3.69
CA ALA A 104 -8.23 10.28 3.46
C ALA A 104 -9.55 9.52 3.47
N GLN A 105 -10.43 9.80 4.43
CA GLN A 105 -11.76 9.19 4.49
C GLN A 105 -12.58 9.50 3.22
N TRP A 106 -12.54 10.76 2.75
CA TRP A 106 -13.20 11.13 1.50
C TRP A 106 -12.61 10.43 0.29
N ILE A 107 -11.27 10.35 0.16
CA ILE A 107 -10.59 9.66 -0.94
C ILE A 107 -11.03 8.19 -0.95
N LEU A 108 -10.94 7.51 0.19
CA LEU A 108 -11.21 6.08 0.33
C LEU A 108 -12.69 5.71 0.13
N SER A 109 -13.61 6.67 0.25
CA SER A 109 -15.03 6.46 -0.03
C SER A 109 -15.39 6.53 -1.52
N GLN A 110 -14.49 7.01 -2.38
CA GLN A 110 -14.76 7.10 -3.82
C GLN A 110 -14.62 5.74 -4.50
N GLU A 111 -15.42 5.45 -5.52
CA GLU A 111 -15.32 4.19 -6.26
C GLU A 111 -14.13 4.21 -7.24
N GLU A 112 -13.80 5.39 -7.74
CA GLU A 112 -12.72 5.67 -8.69
C GLU A 112 -11.35 5.23 -8.16
N VAL A 113 -11.17 5.21 -6.84
CA VAL A 113 -9.89 4.85 -6.21
C VAL A 113 -9.72 3.34 -5.98
N ARG A 114 -10.73 2.53 -6.27
CA ARG A 114 -10.68 1.07 -6.04
C ARG A 114 -9.80 0.32 -7.04
N SER A 115 -9.40 0.95 -8.15
CA SER A 115 -8.54 0.33 -9.16
C SER A 115 -7.85 1.36 -10.06
N GLY A 116 -6.93 0.90 -10.91
CA GLY A 116 -6.31 1.70 -11.97
C GLY A 116 -5.63 2.98 -11.45
N THR A 117 -5.72 4.06 -12.22
CA THR A 117 -5.09 5.34 -11.90
C THR A 117 -5.59 5.92 -10.58
N GLY A 118 -6.88 5.78 -10.24
CA GLY A 118 -7.40 6.31 -8.98
C GLY A 118 -6.76 5.67 -7.75
N MET A 119 -6.44 4.36 -7.82
CA MET A 119 -5.70 3.69 -6.75
C MET A 119 -4.27 4.23 -6.61
N GLU A 120 -3.60 4.54 -7.73
CA GLU A 120 -2.26 5.15 -7.70
C GLU A 120 -2.27 6.54 -7.06
N LEU A 121 -3.27 7.36 -7.41
CA LEU A 121 -3.49 8.68 -6.80
C LEU A 121 -3.74 8.57 -5.29
N ALA A 122 -4.62 7.65 -4.89
CA ALA A 122 -4.90 7.42 -3.47
C ALA A 122 -3.65 6.96 -2.71
N ALA A 123 -2.90 6.00 -3.26
CA ALA A 123 -1.68 5.50 -2.64
C ALA A 123 -0.64 6.62 -2.43
N GLU A 124 -0.49 7.51 -3.41
CA GLU A 124 0.43 8.66 -3.31
C GLU A 124 0.01 9.65 -2.23
N MET A 125 -1.26 10.08 -2.23
CA MET A 125 -1.76 11.02 -1.25
C MET A 125 -1.72 10.44 0.18
N LEU A 126 -2.12 9.18 0.36
CA LEU A 126 -2.09 8.51 1.66
C LEU A 126 -0.65 8.31 2.16
N ALA A 127 0.28 8.00 1.25
CA ALA A 127 1.70 7.97 1.58
C ALA A 127 2.18 9.35 2.06
N THR A 128 1.83 10.45 1.38
CA THR A 128 2.19 11.80 1.88
C THR A 128 1.62 12.06 3.28
N MET A 129 0.37 11.68 3.52
CA MET A 129 -0.30 11.85 4.81
C MET A 129 0.22 10.93 5.92
N GLY A 130 0.98 9.87 5.59
CA GLY A 130 1.39 8.84 6.54
C GLY A 130 0.22 8.00 7.05
N ILE A 131 -0.82 7.83 6.23
CA ILE A 131 -2.04 7.10 6.58
C ILE A 131 -1.99 5.71 5.94
N TYR A 132 -2.16 4.70 6.78
CA TYR A 132 -2.25 3.30 6.37
C TYR A 132 -3.62 2.78 6.82
N PRO A 133 -4.57 2.56 5.90
CA PRO A 133 -5.92 2.10 6.23
C PRO A 133 -5.97 0.58 6.41
N THR A 134 -6.54 0.12 7.51
CA THR A 134 -6.70 -1.33 7.79
C THR A 134 -8.03 -1.90 7.33
N GLN A 135 -9.09 -1.10 7.32
CA GLN A 135 -10.43 -1.47 6.86
C GLN A 135 -11.07 -0.27 6.16
N ILE A 136 -11.65 -0.52 5.00
CA ILE A 136 -12.32 0.51 4.21
C ILE A 136 -13.71 -0.02 3.82
N GLY A 137 -14.76 0.74 4.18
CA GLY A 137 -16.12 0.35 3.87
C GLY A 137 -16.33 0.13 2.36
N GLY A 138 -16.84 -1.04 1.99
CA GLY A 138 -17.10 -1.40 0.60
C GLY A 138 -15.88 -1.91 -0.19
N TRP A 139 -14.72 -2.07 0.45
CA TRP A 139 -13.54 -2.65 -0.19
C TRP A 139 -13.41 -4.15 0.15
N GLN A 140 -12.92 -4.92 -0.83
CA GLN A 140 -12.46 -6.29 -0.63
C GLN A 140 -11.07 -6.28 0.01
N ASP A 141 -10.73 -7.32 0.79
CA ASP A 141 -9.42 -7.45 1.43
C ASP A 141 -8.26 -7.41 0.41
N SER A 142 -8.47 -7.97 -0.78
CA SER A 142 -7.55 -7.89 -1.92
C SER A 142 -7.24 -6.46 -2.36
N GLY A 143 -8.25 -5.58 -2.39
CA GLY A 143 -8.11 -4.17 -2.74
C GLY A 143 -7.40 -3.38 -1.64
N VAL A 144 -7.72 -3.66 -0.37
CA VAL A 144 -7.03 -3.05 0.78
C VAL A 144 -5.55 -3.44 0.77
N PHE A 145 -5.25 -4.73 0.59
CA PHE A 145 -3.89 -5.24 0.48
C PHE A 145 -3.10 -4.55 -0.64
N LEU A 146 -3.69 -4.48 -1.84
CA LEU A 146 -3.01 -3.86 -2.99
C LEU A 146 -2.74 -2.36 -2.77
N LEU A 147 -3.68 -1.65 -2.16
CA LEU A 147 -3.49 -0.25 -1.78
C LEU A 147 -2.34 -0.10 -0.77
N LEU A 148 -2.31 -0.92 0.29
CA LEU A 148 -1.25 -0.88 1.30
C LEU A 148 0.12 -1.20 0.70
N ALA A 149 0.22 -2.18 -0.20
CA ALA A 149 1.44 -2.47 -0.93
C ALA A 149 1.94 -1.26 -1.73
N LYS A 150 1.03 -0.58 -2.45
CA LYS A 150 1.35 0.65 -3.21
C LYS A 150 1.77 1.83 -2.33
N ILE A 151 1.18 1.97 -1.15
CA ILE A 151 1.59 2.99 -0.18
C ILE A 151 3.02 2.67 0.32
N LYS A 152 3.32 1.41 0.62
CA LYS A 152 4.65 0.97 1.06
C LYS A 152 5.72 1.15 -0.01
N ASP A 153 5.41 0.94 -1.29
CA ASP A 153 6.34 1.23 -2.41
C ASP A 153 6.79 2.71 -2.43
N ARG A 154 6.01 3.62 -1.82
CA ARG A 154 6.26 5.08 -1.81
C ARG A 154 6.89 5.58 -0.51
N ARG A 155 6.81 4.82 0.59
CA ARG A 155 7.42 5.18 1.88
C ARG A 155 8.31 4.04 2.38
N MET A 156 9.60 4.34 2.55
CA MET A 156 10.57 3.40 3.15
C MET A 156 10.44 3.25 4.68
N GLU A 157 9.42 3.83 5.32
CA GLU A 157 9.25 3.73 6.77
C GLU A 157 8.84 2.31 7.18
N MET A 158 9.78 1.60 7.81
CA MET A 158 9.65 0.22 8.25
C MET A 158 8.85 0.13 9.56
N GLY A 159 7.62 -0.39 9.54
CA GLY A 159 6.96 -0.85 10.77
C GLY A 159 5.43 -0.81 10.75
N ILE A 160 4.83 0.37 10.58
CA ILE A 160 3.37 0.52 10.67
C ILE A 160 2.67 -0.12 9.45
N ALA A 161 3.23 0.08 8.26
CA ALA A 161 2.71 -0.51 7.03
C ALA A 161 2.67 -2.05 7.09
N ASP A 162 3.72 -2.66 7.67
CA ASP A 162 3.93 -4.11 7.66
C ASP A 162 2.87 -4.84 8.48
N ALA A 163 2.58 -4.34 9.69
CA ALA A 163 1.55 -4.92 10.55
C ALA A 163 0.17 -4.88 9.88
N GLN A 164 -0.13 -3.81 9.15
CA GLN A 164 -1.42 -3.67 8.47
C GLN A 164 -1.54 -4.54 7.23
N ILE A 165 -0.45 -4.69 6.47
CA ILE A 165 -0.37 -5.61 5.33
C ILE A 165 -0.66 -7.04 5.80
N VAL A 166 0.03 -7.49 6.85
CA VAL A 166 -0.22 -8.83 7.44
C VAL A 166 -1.66 -8.96 7.95
N SER A 167 -2.20 -7.92 8.61
CA SER A 167 -3.59 -7.96 9.07
C SER A 167 -4.59 -8.09 7.91
N SER A 168 -4.32 -7.46 6.77
CA SER A 168 -5.21 -7.47 5.60
C SER A 168 -5.29 -8.85 4.94
N THR A 169 -4.24 -9.67 5.05
CA THR A 169 -4.15 -11.00 4.43
C THR A 169 -4.50 -12.15 5.38
N SER A 170 -4.50 -11.89 6.69
CA SER A 170 -4.66 -12.89 7.76
C SER A 170 -5.94 -13.74 7.71
N LYS A 171 -6.99 -13.27 7.02
CA LYS A 171 -8.24 -14.02 6.85
C LYS A 171 -8.11 -15.23 5.92
N SER A 172 -7.10 -15.23 5.05
CA SER A 172 -6.82 -16.39 4.18
C SER A 172 -5.92 -17.38 4.91
N PRO A 173 -6.35 -18.64 5.14
CA PRO A 173 -5.52 -19.66 5.75
C PRO A 173 -4.22 -19.95 4.98
N LEU A 174 -4.23 -19.72 3.66
CA LEU A 174 -3.05 -19.91 2.79
C LEU A 174 -1.97 -18.84 3.01
N LEU A 175 -2.36 -17.68 3.54
CA LEU A 175 -1.47 -16.52 3.74
C LEU A 175 -1.14 -16.27 5.21
N ALA A 176 -1.79 -17.00 6.11
CA ALA A 176 -1.61 -16.84 7.55
C ALA A 176 -0.16 -17.17 7.96
N GLY A 177 0.46 -16.24 8.69
CA GLY A 177 1.83 -16.39 9.19
C GLY A 177 2.94 -15.92 8.24
N LEU A 178 2.60 -15.46 7.03
CA LEU A 178 3.58 -14.85 6.11
C LEU A 178 3.89 -13.41 6.51
N ASP A 179 5.15 -13.01 6.37
CA ASP A 179 5.59 -11.65 6.67
C ASP A 179 5.25 -10.66 5.55
N ALA A 180 5.26 -9.36 5.87
CA ALA A 180 4.92 -8.31 4.93
C ALA A 180 5.86 -8.25 3.71
N GLY A 181 7.15 -8.61 3.87
CA GLY A 181 8.12 -8.64 2.78
C GLY A 181 7.75 -9.69 1.74
N PHE A 182 7.50 -10.93 2.19
CA PHE A 182 7.00 -12.01 1.33
C PHE A 182 5.71 -11.60 0.60
N LEU A 183 4.74 -11.07 1.34
CA LEU A 183 3.43 -10.73 0.79
C LEU A 183 3.53 -9.69 -0.33
N ILE A 184 4.40 -8.67 -0.18
CA ILE A 184 4.62 -7.64 -1.19
C ILE A 184 5.40 -8.18 -2.38
N PHE A 185 6.45 -8.97 -2.13
CA PHE A 185 7.27 -9.56 -3.19
C PHE A 185 6.42 -10.42 -4.14
N PHE A 186 5.46 -11.17 -3.59
CA PHE A 186 4.51 -11.98 -4.35
C PHE A 186 3.11 -11.36 -4.47
N ARG A 187 3.03 -10.03 -4.56
CA ARG A 187 1.75 -9.28 -4.56
C ARG A 187 0.69 -9.81 -5.51
N ASP A 188 1.08 -10.26 -6.72
CA ASP A 188 0.12 -10.73 -7.72
C ASP A 188 -0.51 -12.08 -7.32
N ILE A 189 0.29 -12.98 -6.75
CA ILE A 189 -0.16 -14.27 -6.21
C ILE A 189 -1.06 -14.04 -5.01
N VAL A 190 -0.62 -13.19 -4.08
CA VAL A 190 -1.38 -12.83 -2.88
C VAL A 190 -2.73 -12.21 -3.27
N PHE A 191 -2.74 -11.29 -4.24
CA PHE A 191 -3.96 -10.68 -4.74
C PHE A 191 -4.92 -11.73 -5.31
N SER A 192 -4.45 -12.65 -6.15
CA SER A 192 -5.28 -13.73 -6.70
C SER A 192 -5.82 -14.67 -5.62
N ILE A 193 -5.04 -15.00 -4.58
CA ILE A 193 -5.52 -15.77 -3.44
C ILE A 193 -6.65 -15.04 -2.70
N LEU A 194 -6.49 -13.73 -2.45
CA LEU A 194 -7.50 -12.93 -1.76
C LEU A 194 -8.78 -12.74 -2.59
N GLN A 195 -8.70 -12.85 -3.91
CA GLN A 195 -9.84 -12.87 -4.82
C GLN A 195 -10.52 -14.25 -4.94
N GLN A 196 -10.02 -15.27 -4.24
CA GLN A 196 -10.48 -16.66 -4.39
C GLN A 196 -10.30 -17.17 -5.83
N GLU A 197 -9.21 -16.75 -6.49
CA GLU A 197 -8.80 -17.22 -7.82
C GLU A 197 -7.62 -18.20 -7.67
N GLU A 198 -7.82 -19.32 -6.97
CA GLU A 198 -6.72 -20.24 -6.60
C GLU A 198 -5.99 -20.83 -7.81
N GLU A 199 -6.70 -21.20 -8.87
CA GLU A 199 -6.08 -21.72 -10.09
C GLU A 199 -5.14 -20.70 -10.73
N LYS A 200 -5.52 -19.42 -10.71
CA LYS A 200 -4.70 -18.35 -11.27
C LYS A 200 -3.49 -18.08 -10.38
N ALA A 201 -3.65 -18.12 -9.06
CA ALA A 201 -2.55 -18.03 -8.12
C ALA A 201 -1.53 -19.15 -8.34
N LEU A 202 -2.00 -20.39 -8.56
CA LEU A 202 -1.12 -21.53 -8.84
C LEU A 202 -0.36 -21.34 -10.16
N ARG A 203 -1.04 -20.95 -11.24
CA ARG A 203 -0.39 -20.64 -12.53
C ARG A 203 0.67 -19.55 -12.41
N GLN A 204 0.42 -18.51 -11.62
CA GLN A 204 1.41 -17.45 -11.37
C GLN A 204 2.66 -17.96 -10.63
N ILE A 205 2.52 -18.95 -9.75
CA ILE A 205 3.66 -19.62 -9.10
C ILE A 205 4.45 -20.43 -10.14
N GLU A 206 3.77 -21.23 -10.95
CA GLU A 206 4.38 -22.03 -12.02
C GLU A 206 5.14 -21.16 -13.04
N ASP A 207 4.52 -20.07 -13.48
CA ASP A 207 5.11 -19.10 -14.40
C ASP A 207 6.41 -18.50 -13.84
N LYS A 208 6.43 -18.15 -12.54
CA LYS A 208 7.64 -17.62 -11.90
C LYS A 208 8.78 -18.63 -11.90
N ILE A 209 8.48 -19.91 -11.66
CA ILE A 209 9.46 -20.99 -11.71
C ILE A 209 9.95 -21.21 -13.14
N ALA A 210 9.03 -21.29 -14.11
CA ALA A 210 9.36 -21.49 -15.52
C ALA A 210 10.21 -20.35 -16.10
N GLN A 211 10.00 -19.12 -15.64
CA GLN A 211 10.78 -17.96 -16.03
C GLN A 211 12.15 -17.89 -15.34
N GLY A 212 12.44 -18.76 -14.37
CA GLY A 212 13.68 -18.69 -13.59
C GLY A 212 13.77 -17.39 -12.77
N THR A 213 12.64 -16.91 -12.25
CA THR A 213 12.61 -15.71 -11.40
C THR A 213 13.53 -15.90 -10.21
N ASP A 214 14.40 -14.93 -9.96
CA ASP A 214 15.25 -14.92 -8.76
C ASP A 214 14.37 -14.67 -7.52
N ILE A 215 14.21 -15.70 -6.70
CA ILE A 215 13.42 -15.65 -5.46
C ILE A 215 14.41 -15.55 -4.30
N PRO A 216 14.31 -14.51 -3.44
CA PRO A 216 15.13 -14.39 -2.24
C PRO A 216 15.08 -15.66 -1.39
N VAL A 217 16.24 -16.10 -0.90
CA VAL A 217 16.42 -17.39 -0.21
C VAL A 217 15.47 -17.53 0.97
N GLU A 218 15.25 -16.45 1.70
CA GLU A 218 14.33 -16.34 2.82
C GLU A 218 12.86 -16.64 2.46
N TYR A 219 12.49 -16.52 1.19
CA TYR A 219 11.12 -16.70 0.71
C TYR A 219 10.87 -18.03 0.01
N ILE A 220 11.93 -18.74 -0.41
CA ILE A 220 11.79 -19.96 -1.25
C ILE A 220 10.94 -21.02 -0.54
N GLU A 221 11.20 -21.30 0.74
CA GLU A 221 10.47 -22.36 1.47
C GLU A 221 8.97 -22.02 1.58
N ALA A 222 8.63 -20.79 1.97
CA ALA A 222 7.25 -20.33 2.04
C ALA A 222 6.56 -20.32 0.67
N PHE A 223 7.28 -19.95 -0.39
CA PHE A 223 6.79 -19.96 -1.77
C PHE A 223 6.44 -21.38 -2.24
N LEU A 224 7.30 -22.38 -1.97
CA LEU A 224 7.02 -23.77 -2.31
C LEU A 224 5.88 -24.36 -1.48
N ILE A 225 5.78 -24.02 -0.19
CA ILE A 225 4.66 -24.42 0.67
C ILE A 225 3.34 -23.85 0.13
N LEU A 226 3.34 -22.61 -0.36
CA LEU A 226 2.16 -22.00 -0.94
C LEU A 226 1.69 -22.77 -2.20
N GLY A 227 2.62 -23.14 -3.09
CA GLY A 227 2.34 -23.98 -4.25
C GLY A 227 1.77 -25.35 -3.87
N LEU A 228 2.34 -26.01 -2.85
CA LEU A 228 1.82 -27.27 -2.31
C LEU A 228 0.39 -27.14 -1.78
N ASN A 229 0.12 -26.11 -0.99
CA ASN A 229 -1.18 -25.92 -0.36
C ASN A 229 -2.25 -25.57 -1.40
N LEU A 230 -1.92 -24.78 -2.42
CA LEU A 230 -2.80 -24.50 -3.56
C LEU A 230 -3.09 -25.76 -4.37
N SER A 231 -2.06 -26.53 -4.72
CA SER A 231 -2.21 -27.79 -5.46
C SER A 231 -3.09 -28.78 -4.69
N ALA A 232 -2.87 -28.90 -3.37
CA ALA A 232 -3.68 -29.76 -2.51
C ALA A 232 -5.15 -29.28 -2.44
N LYS A 233 -5.37 -27.97 -2.31
CA LYS A 233 -6.72 -27.39 -2.26
C LYS A 233 -7.49 -27.59 -3.58
N LEU A 234 -6.79 -27.58 -4.71
CA LEU A 234 -7.35 -27.79 -6.05
C LEU A 234 -7.42 -29.28 -6.46
N GLU A 235 -6.90 -30.19 -5.63
CA GLU A 235 -6.76 -31.62 -5.93
C GLU A 235 -5.88 -31.94 -7.15
N TYR A 236 -4.98 -31.03 -7.51
CA TYR A 236 -4.05 -31.19 -8.63
C TYR A 236 -2.85 -32.04 -8.19
N THR A 237 -2.98 -33.35 -8.41
CA THR A 237 -2.02 -34.35 -7.90
C THR A 237 -0.63 -34.21 -8.54
N ASP A 238 -0.57 -33.93 -9.84
CA ASP A 238 0.70 -33.80 -10.56
C ASP A 238 1.49 -32.58 -10.06
N ASP A 239 0.83 -31.44 -9.89
CA ASP A 239 1.43 -30.22 -9.35
C ASP A 239 1.87 -30.42 -7.89
N TYR A 240 1.04 -31.08 -7.08
CA TYR A 240 1.41 -31.42 -5.70
C TYR A 240 2.69 -32.25 -5.64
N ILE A 241 2.81 -33.29 -6.49
CA ILE A 241 4.02 -34.12 -6.58
C ILE A 241 5.21 -33.29 -7.07
N TYR A 242 5.01 -32.42 -8.05
CA TYR A 242 6.04 -31.54 -8.58
C TYR A 242 6.60 -30.61 -7.49
N PHE A 243 5.74 -29.86 -6.79
CA PHE A 243 6.17 -28.99 -5.70
C PHE A 243 6.81 -29.77 -4.54
N LYS A 244 6.37 -31.01 -4.27
CA LYS A 244 7.05 -31.85 -3.27
C LYS A 244 8.46 -32.21 -3.67
N LYS A 245 8.71 -32.53 -4.94
CA LYS A 245 10.06 -32.80 -5.45
C LYS A 245 10.95 -31.56 -5.34
N LEU A 246 10.42 -30.37 -5.66
CA LEU A 246 11.16 -29.11 -5.49
C LEU A 246 11.51 -28.84 -4.02
N GLN A 247 10.56 -29.03 -3.10
CA GLN A 247 10.80 -28.86 -1.66
C GLN A 247 11.88 -29.82 -1.14
N ILE A 248 11.85 -31.09 -1.55
CA ILE A 248 12.86 -32.08 -1.14
C ILE A 248 14.24 -31.71 -1.70
N SER A 249 14.30 -31.23 -2.95
CA SER A 249 15.56 -30.80 -3.57
C SER A 249 16.16 -29.62 -2.81
N LEU A 250 15.35 -28.61 -2.46
CA LEU A 250 15.77 -27.48 -1.64
C LEU A 250 16.33 -27.93 -0.27
N LEU A 251 15.64 -28.86 0.41
CA LEU A 251 16.11 -29.36 1.71
C LEU A 251 17.45 -30.08 1.61
N ILE A 252 17.70 -30.81 0.51
CA ILE A 252 19.00 -31.44 0.24
C ILE A 252 20.07 -30.38 0.02
N ASP A 253 19.79 -29.36 -0.79
CA ASP A 253 20.73 -28.26 -1.08
C ASP A 253 21.09 -27.48 0.18
N LEU A 254 20.14 -27.33 1.12
CA LEU A 254 20.35 -26.71 2.43
C LEU A 254 20.94 -27.68 3.48
N SER A 255 21.32 -28.90 3.09
CA SER A 255 21.86 -29.93 3.99
C SER A 255 20.91 -30.34 5.14
N ARG A 256 19.60 -30.11 5.00
CA ARG A 256 18.52 -30.53 5.93
C ARG A 256 18.04 -31.95 5.60
N THR A 257 18.96 -32.90 5.58
CA THR A 257 18.73 -34.27 5.03
C THR A 257 17.71 -35.10 5.81
N ASP A 258 17.58 -34.89 7.11
CA ASP A 258 16.60 -35.62 7.94
C ASP A 258 15.16 -35.19 7.62
N GLU A 259 14.95 -33.89 7.39
CA GLU A 259 13.66 -33.35 6.96
C GLU A 259 13.29 -33.76 5.54
N ALA A 260 14.28 -33.82 4.64
CA ALA A 260 14.11 -34.35 3.29
C ALA A 260 13.66 -35.83 3.33
N ARG A 261 14.29 -36.66 4.18
CA ARG A 261 13.93 -38.07 4.37
C ARG A 261 12.50 -38.24 4.91
N MET A 262 12.11 -37.41 5.88
CA MET A 262 10.75 -37.44 6.43
C MET A 262 9.70 -37.09 5.36
N ASN A 263 9.96 -36.08 4.52
CA ASN A 263 9.08 -35.69 3.42
C ASN A 263 8.95 -36.78 2.33
N LEU A 264 10.02 -37.53 2.06
CA LEU A 264 9.96 -38.69 1.16
C LEU A 264 9.05 -39.81 1.70
N GLN A 265 9.12 -40.07 3.01
CA GLN A 265 8.32 -41.11 3.67
C GLN A 265 6.82 -40.74 3.78
N THR A 266 6.50 -39.46 3.92
CA THR A 266 5.10 -38.99 3.89
C THR A 266 4.55 -38.95 2.47
N GLY A 267 5.35 -38.54 1.47
CA GLY A 267 4.96 -38.57 0.05
C GLY A 267 4.66 -39.99 -0.49
N THR A 268 5.39 -41.00 -0.02
CA THR A 268 5.14 -42.42 -0.37
C THR A 268 3.90 -43.02 0.30
N ARG A 269 3.38 -42.41 1.38
CA ARG A 269 2.13 -42.86 2.03
C ARG A 269 0.87 -42.37 1.32
N PHE A 270 0.93 -41.24 0.61
CA PHE A 270 -0.19 -40.69 -0.17
C PHE A 270 -0.22 -41.20 -1.63
N CYS A 271 0.82 -41.90 -2.08
CA CYS A 271 0.89 -42.50 -3.41
C CYS A 271 1.33 -43.97 -3.29
N PRO A 272 0.42 -44.96 -3.32
CA PRO A 272 0.86 -46.35 -3.36
C PRO A 272 1.50 -46.62 -4.72
N MET A 273 2.81 -46.87 -4.69
CA MET A 273 3.69 -47.32 -5.76
C MET A 273 4.24 -46.27 -6.73
N ILE A 274 5.46 -45.81 -6.40
CA ILE A 274 6.57 -45.88 -7.37
C ILE A 274 7.71 -46.63 -6.66
N ARG A 275 7.88 -47.91 -7.01
CA ARG A 275 9.10 -48.65 -6.68
C ARG A 275 10.22 -48.09 -7.54
N ILE A 276 11.21 -47.50 -6.91
CA ILE A 276 12.52 -47.31 -7.53
C ILE A 276 13.36 -48.51 -7.08
N SER A 277 13.85 -49.25 -8.06
CA SER A 277 14.68 -50.46 -7.97
C SER A 277 15.89 -50.30 -7.07
#